data_AF-A0A0C3S3T6-F1
#
_entry.id   AF-A0A0C3S3T6-F1
#
_cell.length_a   1.000
_cell.length_b   1.000
_cell.length_c   1.000
_cell.angle_alpha   90.00
_cell.angle_beta   90.00
_cell.angle_gamma   90.00
#
_symmetry.space_group_name_H-M   'P 1'
#
loop_
_entity.id
_entity.type
_entity.pdbx_description
1 polymer ?
#
loop_
_entity_poly.entity_id
_entity_poly.type
_entity_poly.pdbx_seq_one_letter_code
_entity_poly.pdbx_strand_id
1 'polypeptide(L)'
;MRMIAQEDENDDNAEVTWEDQQRINNFSKLNTRLKGIEERVEILKQEKEALDDLNMELELADEGQPILYRVGEAFVHLRHSQAMKRLEKDQGEIDSELSGLKDRAEECEKGMKELKVVLYAKFGRAINLDE
;
A
#
# COMPACT_ATOMS: atom_id res chain seq x y z
N MET A 1 -55.99 3.81 2.42
CA MET A 1 -54.90 3.53 1.46
C MET A 1 -54.07 4.79 1.38
N ARG A 2 -52.95 4.84 2.12
CA ARG A 2 -52.14 6.06 2.25
C ARG A 2 -51.23 6.12 1.03
N MET A 3 -51.54 7.05 0.12
CA MET A 3 -50.68 7.39 -1.02
C MET A 3 -49.28 7.67 -0.50
N ILE A 4 -48.31 6.94 -1.03
CA ILE A 4 -46.89 7.27 -0.89
C ILE A 4 -46.72 8.61 -1.59
N ALA A 5 -46.27 9.62 -0.84
CA ALA A 5 -45.98 10.94 -1.38
C ALA A 5 -44.91 10.78 -2.46
N GLN A 6 -45.26 11.23 -3.66
CA GLN A 6 -44.40 11.30 -4.83
C GLN A 6 -43.41 12.48 -4.65
N GLU A 7 -42.69 12.50 -3.54
CA GLU A 7 -41.71 13.53 -3.17
C GLU A 7 -40.28 13.00 -3.09
N ASP A 8 -40.07 11.69 -3.23
CA ASP A 8 -38.75 11.05 -3.38
C ASP A 8 -38.34 10.88 -4.88
N GLU A 9 -39.00 11.58 -5.81
CA GLU A 9 -38.65 11.56 -7.25
C GLU A 9 -37.87 12.81 -7.71
N ASN A 10 -37.23 13.56 -6.79
CA ASN A 10 -36.43 14.72 -7.16
C ASN A 10 -34.92 14.51 -6.91
N ASP A 11 -34.24 14.34 -8.05
CA ASP A 11 -32.86 14.75 -8.37
C ASP A 11 -31.75 13.68 -8.49
N ASP A 12 -32.11 12.43 -8.82
CA ASP A 12 -31.14 11.42 -9.30
C ASP A 12 -30.72 11.63 -10.79
N ASN A 13 -31.09 12.76 -11.39
CA ASN A 13 -30.88 13.08 -12.82
C ASN A 13 -29.68 14.02 -13.05
N ALA A 14 -28.67 14.01 -12.19
CA ALA A 14 -27.41 14.67 -12.50
C ALA A 14 -26.77 13.98 -13.72
N GLU A 15 -26.85 14.63 -14.89
CA GLU A 15 -26.30 14.10 -16.13
C GLU A 15 -24.79 13.84 -15.96
N VAL A 16 -24.39 12.58 -16.11
CA VAL A 16 -23.00 12.15 -15.99
C VAL A 16 -22.28 12.58 -17.25
N THR A 17 -21.45 13.62 -17.13
CA THR A 17 -20.62 14.07 -18.25
C THR A 17 -19.44 13.12 -18.43
N TRP A 18 -18.83 13.16 -19.62
CA TRP A 18 -17.61 12.40 -19.88
C TRP A 18 -16.48 12.74 -18.89
N GLU A 19 -16.37 14.01 -18.49
CA GLU A 19 -15.36 14.45 -17.51
C GLU A 19 -15.61 13.83 -16.12
N ASP A 20 -16.86 13.71 -15.70
CA ASP A 20 -17.19 13.04 -14.44
C ASP A 20 -16.85 11.56 -14.49
N GLN A 21 -17.15 10.88 -15.61
CA GLN A 21 -16.78 9.49 -15.79
C GLN A 21 -15.25 9.30 -15.77
N GLN A 22 -14.49 10.24 -16.30
CA GLN A 22 -13.03 10.22 -16.17
C GLN A 22 -12.59 10.37 -14.71
N ARG A 23 -13.20 11.27 -13.94
CA ARG A 23 -12.91 11.45 -12.51
C ARG A 23 -13.26 10.20 -11.70
N ILE A 24 -14.39 9.56 -11.98
CA ILE A 24 -14.79 8.28 -11.38
C ILE A 24 -13.76 7.19 -11.71
N ASN A 25 -13.41 7.03 -12.98
CA ASN A 25 -12.42 6.04 -13.40
C ASN A 25 -11.05 6.30 -12.75
N ASN A 26 -10.67 7.57 -12.59
CA ASN A 26 -9.42 7.92 -11.91
C ASN A 26 -9.48 7.61 -10.42
N PHE A 27 -10.60 7.87 -9.75
CA PHE A 27 -10.81 7.48 -8.36
C PHE A 27 -10.67 5.97 -8.18
N SER A 28 -11.31 5.16 -9.03
CA SER A 28 -11.17 3.69 -8.98
C SER A 28 -9.72 3.24 -9.20
N LYS A 29 -8.99 3.85 -10.14
CA LYS A 29 -7.58 3.55 -10.37
C LYS A 29 -6.70 3.86 -9.16
N LEU A 30 -6.92 5.02 -8.52
CA LEU A 30 -6.20 5.40 -7.31
C LEU A 30 -6.51 4.44 -6.16
N ASN A 31 -7.76 4.02 -6.00
CA ASN A 31 -8.14 3.04 -4.97
C ASN A 31 -7.47 1.68 -5.20
N THR A 32 -7.50 1.15 -6.42
CA THR A 32 -6.79 -0.11 -6.75
C THR A 32 -5.29 0.01 -6.51
N ARG A 33 -4.69 1.16 -6.85
CA ARG A 33 -3.27 1.41 -6.59
C ARG A 33 -2.96 1.47 -5.10
N LEU A 34 -3.81 2.13 -4.30
CA LEU A 34 -3.65 2.21 -2.85
C LEU A 34 -3.71 0.82 -2.22
N LYS A 35 -4.72 0.01 -2.56
CA LYS A 35 -4.84 -1.38 -2.09
C LYS A 35 -3.60 -2.22 -2.42
N GLY A 36 -3.08 -2.12 -3.64
CA GLY A 36 -1.84 -2.80 -4.03
C GLY A 36 -0.59 -2.30 -3.28
N ILE A 37 -0.56 -1.01 -2.91
CA ILE A 37 0.50 -0.46 -2.05
C ILE A 37 0.39 -1.02 -0.63
N GLU A 38 -0.81 -1.06 -0.06
CA GLU A 38 -1.06 -1.61 1.28
C GLU A 38 -0.67 -3.09 1.37
N GLU A 39 -1.05 -3.89 0.37
CA GLU A 39 -0.64 -5.30 0.26
C GLU A 39 0.89 -5.44 0.22
N ARG A 40 1.57 -4.60 -0.59
CA ARG A 40 3.04 -4.62 -0.69
C ARG A 40 3.70 -4.19 0.63
N VAL A 41 3.15 -3.20 1.32
CA VAL A 41 3.63 -2.76 2.63
C VAL A 41 3.55 -3.88 3.64
N GLU A 42 2.45 -4.65 3.64
CA GLU A 42 2.29 -5.78 4.57
C GLU A 42 3.31 -6.89 4.30
N ILE A 43 3.57 -7.22 3.03
CA ILE A 43 4.62 -8.17 2.65
C ILE A 43 6.00 -7.71 3.14
N LEU A 44 6.33 -6.43 2.93
CA LEU A 44 7.63 -5.88 3.35
C LEU A 44 7.79 -5.82 4.86
N LYS A 45 6.71 -5.61 5.63
CA LYS A 45 6.76 -5.68 7.09
C LYS A 45 7.09 -7.09 7.57
N GLN A 46 6.46 -8.11 6.99
CA GLN A 46 6.77 -9.51 7.31
C GLN A 46 8.23 -9.86 6.96
N GLU A 47 8.71 -9.38 5.81
CA GLU A 47 10.11 -9.55 5.41
C GLU A 47 11.06 -8.83 6.38
N LYS A 48 10.71 -7.62 6.83
CA LYS A 48 11.48 -6.89 7.83
C LYS A 48 11.54 -7.63 9.17
N GLU A 49 10.41 -8.12 9.68
CA GLU A 49 10.37 -8.92 10.91
C GLU A 49 11.27 -10.15 10.80
N ALA A 50 11.23 -10.87 9.66
CA ALA A 50 12.12 -11.99 9.41
C ALA A 50 13.61 -11.61 9.37
N LEU A 51 13.96 -10.42 8.86
CA LEU A 51 15.34 -9.91 8.90
C LEU A 51 15.75 -9.49 10.31
N ASP A 52 14.85 -8.91 11.10
CA ASP A 52 15.10 -8.52 12.49
C ASP A 52 15.35 -9.75 13.36
N ASP A 53 14.55 -10.81 13.18
CA ASP A 53 14.77 -12.12 13.81
C ASP A 53 16.12 -12.72 13.40
N LEU A 54 16.45 -12.68 12.10
CA LEU A 54 17.75 -13.13 11.61
C LEU A 54 18.91 -12.32 12.20
N ASN A 55 18.71 -11.02 12.42
CA ASN A 55 19.73 -10.15 13.00
C ASN A 55 20.01 -10.53 14.45
N MET A 56 18.96 -10.76 15.25
CA MET A 56 19.11 -11.25 16.62
C MET A 56 19.86 -12.58 16.69
N GLU A 57 19.52 -13.54 15.83
CA GLU A 57 20.21 -14.84 15.76
C GLU A 57 21.68 -14.68 15.33
N LEU A 58 21.96 -13.81 14.38
CA LEU A 58 23.31 -13.56 13.90
C LEU A 58 24.17 -12.85 14.95
N GLU A 59 23.61 -11.93 15.73
CA GLU A 59 24.29 -11.28 16.86
C GLU A 59 24.67 -12.28 17.97
N LEU A 60 23.89 -13.35 18.15
CA LEU A 60 24.18 -14.41 19.11
C LEU A 60 25.16 -15.48 18.59
N ALA A 61 25.45 -15.48 17.29
CA ALA A 61 26.34 -16.46 16.67
C ALA A 61 27.81 -16.22 17.03
N ASP A 62 28.59 -17.30 17.12
CA ASP A 62 30.03 -17.24 17.37
C ASP A 62 30.75 -16.59 16.16
N GLU A 63 31.35 -15.42 16.37
CA GLU A 63 32.13 -14.68 15.36
C GLU A 63 33.30 -15.51 14.77
N GLY A 64 33.78 -16.53 15.49
CA GLY A 64 34.83 -17.44 15.07
C GLY A 64 34.40 -18.48 14.04
N GLN A 65 33.09 -18.66 13.83
CA GLN A 65 32.54 -19.63 12.88
C GLN A 65 31.99 -18.95 11.61
N PRO A 66 32.17 -19.57 10.43
CA PRO A 66 31.59 -19.05 9.21
C PRO A 66 30.07 -19.27 9.18
N ILE A 67 29.35 -18.26 8.69
CA ILE A 67 27.89 -18.28 8.51
C ILE A 67 27.55 -18.89 7.15
N LEU A 68 26.63 -19.85 7.13
CA LEU A 68 26.08 -20.41 5.90
C LEU A 68 25.00 -19.46 5.34
N TYR A 69 25.36 -18.68 4.34
CA TYR A 69 24.47 -17.72 3.70
C TYR A 69 23.87 -18.29 2.41
N ARG A 70 22.55 -18.21 2.24
CA ARG A 70 21.84 -18.73 1.06
C ARG A 70 21.84 -17.70 -0.08
N VAL A 71 22.27 -18.10 -1.27
CA VAL A 71 22.18 -17.32 -2.52
C VAL A 71 21.47 -18.17 -3.56
N GLY A 72 20.21 -17.82 -3.84
CA GLY A 72 19.35 -18.65 -4.69
C GLY A 72 19.17 -20.05 -4.09
N GLU A 73 19.68 -21.07 -4.78
CA GLU A 73 19.61 -22.47 -4.36
C GLU A 73 20.91 -22.99 -3.71
N ALA A 74 21.95 -22.17 -3.61
CA ALA A 74 23.25 -22.55 -3.06
C ALA A 74 23.53 -21.88 -1.71
N PHE A 75 24.43 -22.48 -0.92
CA PHE A 75 24.94 -21.88 0.31
C PHE A 75 26.42 -21.54 0.17
N VAL A 76 26.81 -20.38 0.67
CA VAL A 76 28.20 -19.91 0.71
C VAL A 76 28.59 -19.57 2.14
N HIS A 77 29.84 -19.87 2.50
CA HIS A 77 30.38 -19.48 3.79
C HIS A 77 30.76 -18.01 3.75
N LEU A 78 30.15 -17.21 4.62
CA LEU A 78 30.51 -15.81 4.85
C LEU A 78 31.14 -15.66 6.23
N ARG A 79 32.04 -14.69 6.35
CA ARG A 79 32.47 -14.24 7.67
C ARG A 79 31.29 -13.56 8.36
N HIS A 80 31.22 -13.68 9.68
CA HIS A 80 30.19 -13.04 10.51
C HIS A 80 29.99 -11.56 10.16
N SER A 81 31.07 -10.77 10.13
CA SER A 81 31.01 -9.34 9.77
C SER A 81 30.49 -9.05 8.36
N GLN A 82 30.69 -9.97 7.41
CA GLN A 82 30.14 -9.82 6.05
C GLN A 82 28.64 -10.15 6.01
N ALA A 83 28.20 -11.12 6.83
CA ALA A 83 26.78 -11.45 6.97
C ALA A 83 26.02 -10.28 7.62
N MET A 84 26.55 -9.71 8.71
CA MET A 84 25.96 -8.54 9.37
C MET A 84 25.81 -7.35 8.43
N LYS A 85 26.89 -7.00 7.71
CA LYS A 85 26.85 -5.88 6.75
C LYS A 85 25.86 -6.08 5.61
N ARG A 86 25.64 -7.33 5.18
CA ARG A 86 24.61 -7.64 4.16
C ARG A 86 23.22 -7.48 4.75
N LEU A 87 22.99 -8.00 5.95
CA LEU A 87 21.72 -7.90 6.64
C LEU A 87 21.31 -6.44 6.89
N GLU A 88 22.24 -5.60 7.35
CA GLU A 88 22.03 -4.16 7.51
C GLU A 88 21.63 -3.48 6.19
N LYS A 89 22.25 -3.90 5.08
CA LYS A 89 21.94 -3.37 3.74
C LYS A 89 20.52 -3.77 3.33
N ASP A 90 20.16 -5.04 3.53
CA ASP A 90 18.85 -5.58 3.16
C ASP A 90 17.74 -4.93 3.99
N GLN A 91 17.94 -4.75 5.30
CA GLN A 91 17.03 -3.98 6.17
C GLN A 91 16.89 -2.52 5.71
N GLY A 92 17.99 -1.87 5.35
CA GLY A 92 17.98 -0.49 4.83
C GLY A 92 17.25 -0.35 3.49
N GLU A 93 17.34 -1.34 2.61
CA GLU A 93 16.59 -1.37 1.34
C GLU A 93 15.09 -1.50 1.59
N ILE A 94 14.67 -2.38 2.51
CA ILE A 94 13.26 -2.51 2.89
C ILE A 94 12.73 -1.22 3.52
N ASP A 95 13.50 -0.58 4.41
CA ASP A 95 13.10 0.69 5.02
C ASP A 95 12.94 1.81 3.99
N SER A 96 13.83 1.87 3.01
CA SER A 96 13.71 2.83 1.91
C SER A 96 12.49 2.53 1.03
N GLU A 97 12.20 1.27 0.73
CA GLU A 97 11.02 0.89 -0.06
C GLU A 97 9.72 1.21 0.70
N LEU A 98 9.66 0.90 2.00
CA LEU A 98 8.52 1.23 2.87
C LEU A 98 8.26 2.74 2.92
N SER A 99 9.32 3.56 3.06
CA SER A 99 9.18 5.02 3.02
C SER A 99 8.60 5.49 1.68
N GLY A 100 9.14 5.00 0.56
CA GLY A 100 8.66 5.38 -0.76
C GLY A 100 7.22 4.93 -1.05
N LEU A 101 6.82 3.75 -0.54
CA LEU A 101 5.44 3.27 -0.63
C LEU A 101 4.49 4.12 0.20
N LYS A 102 4.92 4.55 1.39
CA LYS A 102 4.14 5.46 2.24
C LYS A 102 3.87 6.79 1.55
N ASP A 103 4.89 7.42 0.97
CA ASP A 103 4.72 8.68 0.23
C ASP A 103 3.75 8.53 -0.94
N ARG A 104 3.83 7.39 -1.67
CA ARG A 104 2.92 7.08 -2.77
C ARG A 104 1.49 6.79 -2.29
N ALA A 105 1.31 6.19 -1.13
CA ALA A 105 0.00 5.97 -0.52
C ALA A 105 -0.64 7.32 -0.15
N GLU A 106 0.12 8.21 0.50
CA GLU A 106 -0.33 9.56 0.85
C GLU A 106 -0.74 10.38 -0.39
N GLU A 107 0.01 10.28 -1.48
CA GLU A 107 -0.34 10.89 -2.76
C GLU A 107 -1.67 10.36 -3.31
N CYS A 108 -1.86 9.02 -3.29
CA CYS A 108 -3.09 8.39 -3.76
C CYS A 108 -4.29 8.81 -2.90
N GLU A 109 -4.16 8.81 -1.57
CA GLU A 109 -5.19 9.25 -0.66
C GLU A 109 -5.57 10.72 -0.88
N LYS A 110 -4.58 11.59 -1.08
CA LYS A 110 -4.82 13.01 -1.35
C LYS A 110 -5.62 13.18 -2.64
N GLY A 111 -5.20 12.52 -3.71
CA GLY A 111 -5.93 12.54 -4.99
C GLY A 111 -7.36 11.98 -4.87
N MET A 112 -7.55 10.91 -4.10
CA MET A 112 -8.87 10.35 -3.82
C MET A 112 -9.74 11.34 -3.03
N LYS A 113 -9.21 11.99 -1.98
CA LYS A 113 -9.93 13.00 -1.19
C LYS A 113 -10.41 14.17 -2.06
N GLU A 114 -9.54 14.67 -2.94
CA GLU A 114 -9.88 15.76 -3.88
C GLU A 114 -11.01 15.34 -4.84
N LEU A 115 -10.90 14.16 -5.46
CA LEU A 115 -11.93 13.64 -6.37
C LEU A 115 -13.24 13.36 -5.64
N LYS A 116 -13.18 12.86 -4.41
CA LYS A 116 -14.34 12.55 -3.57
C LYS A 116 -15.16 13.82 -3.31
N VAL A 117 -14.52 14.92 -2.91
CA VAL A 117 -15.21 16.21 -2.70
C VAL A 117 -15.91 16.67 -3.97
N VAL A 118 -15.22 16.62 -5.12
CA VAL A 118 -15.77 17.07 -6.41
C VAL A 118 -16.97 16.21 -6.83
N LEU A 119 -16.86 14.88 -6.69
CA LEU A 119 -17.91 13.95 -7.11
C LEU A 119 -19.13 14.00 -6.18
N TYR A 120 -18.94 14.05 -4.85
CA TYR A 120 -20.06 14.20 -3.91
C TYR A 120 -20.73 15.56 -3.99
N ALA A 121 -20.00 16.63 -4.30
CA ALA A 121 -20.61 17.95 -4.52
C ALA A 121 -21.56 17.97 -5.72
N LYS A 122 -21.31 17.12 -6.74
CA LYS A 122 -22.11 17.05 -7.95
C LYS A 122 -23.23 16.01 -7.89
N PHE A 123 -22.92 14.80 -7.40
CA PHE A 123 -23.84 13.66 -7.44
C PHE A 123 -24.49 13.37 -6.07
N GLY A 124 -24.03 13.99 -4.98
CA GLY A 124 -24.62 13.84 -3.66
C GLY A 124 -24.78 12.37 -3.25
N ARG A 125 -26.03 11.96 -3.01
CA ARG A 125 -26.38 10.59 -2.61
C ARG A 125 -26.41 9.58 -3.78
N ALA A 126 -26.38 10.06 -5.02
CA ALA A 126 -26.43 9.21 -6.21
C ALA A 126 -25.08 8.52 -6.51
N ILE A 127 -24.00 8.88 -5.81
CA ILE A 127 -22.68 8.25 -5.95
C ILE A 127 -22.20 7.67 -4.63
N ASN A 128 -21.55 6.50 -4.69
CA ASN A 128 -20.90 5.88 -3.54
C ASN A 128 -19.40 5.68 -3.83
N LEU A 129 -18.54 6.30 -3.01
CA LEU A 129 -17.08 6.27 -3.11
C LEU A 129 -16.42 5.92 -1.75
N ASP A 130 -17.13 5.19 -0.90
CA ASP A 130 -16.69 4.81 0.46
C ASP A 130 -16.00 3.43 0.54
N GLU A 131 -15.49 2.90 -0.58
CA GLU A 131 -14.86 1.57 -0.69
C GLU A 131 -13.40 1.60 -1.15
#